data_AF-A0A2J8TDE5-F1
#
_entry.id   AF-A0A2J8TDE5-F1
#
_cell.length_a   1.000
_cell.length_b   1.000
_cell.length_c   1.000
_cell.angle_alpha   90.00
_cell.angle_beta   90.00
_cell.angle_gamma   90.00
#
_symmetry.space_group_name_H-M   'P 1'
#
loop_
_entity.id
_entity.type
_entity.pdbx_description
1 polymer ?
#
loop_
_entity_poly.entity_id
_entity_poly.type
_entity_poly.pdbx_seq_one_letter_code
_entity_poly.pdbx_strand_id
1 'polypeptide(L)' 'GKVIKTQNLAALLHVIARRPKGQQLAWDFVRENWTHLLKKFDLGSFDIRMIISGTTAHFSSKDKLQEVCDFLLLTISK' A
#
# COMPACT_ATOMS: atom_id res chain seq x y z
N GLY A 1 10.98 12.85 -1.45
CA GLY A 1 10.97 13.55 -2.75
C GLY A 1 11.26 15.02 -2.55
N LYS A 2 11.35 15.78 -3.65
CA LYS A 2 11.71 17.22 -3.62
C LYS A 2 10.62 18.10 -2.97
N VAL A 3 9.35 17.83 -3.25
CA VAL A 3 8.20 18.57 -2.69
C VAL A 3 7.57 17.81 -1.52
N ILE A 4 7.18 16.56 -1.74
CA ILE A 4 6.70 15.66 -0.68
C ILE A 4 7.86 14.77 -0.23
N LYS A 5 8.22 14.84 1.06
CA LYS A 5 9.30 14.01 1.65
C LYS A 5 8.88 12.53 1.67
N THR A 6 9.84 11.64 1.43
CA THR A 6 9.57 10.19 1.31
C THR A 6 9.02 9.60 2.61
N GLN A 7 9.50 10.08 3.77
CA GLN A 7 9.00 9.71 5.09
C GLN A 7 7.50 10.01 5.32
N ASN A 8 6.90 10.88 4.50
CA ASN A 8 5.47 11.22 4.61
C ASN A 8 4.59 10.34 3.71
N LEU A 9 5.19 9.48 2.87
CA LEU A 9 4.46 8.74 1.85
C LEU A 9 3.47 7.74 2.44
N ALA A 10 3.88 7.00 3.47
CA ALA A 10 3.01 6.03 4.13
C ALA A 10 1.77 6.70 4.76
N ALA A 11 1.98 7.81 5.47
CA ALA A 11 0.89 8.59 6.05
C ALA A 11 -0.04 9.20 4.99
N LEU A 12 0.52 9.69 3.87
CA LEU A 12 -0.25 10.24 2.77
C LEU A 12 -1.15 9.17 2.12
N LEU A 13 -0.60 7.98 1.81
CA LEU A 13 -1.36 6.87 1.25
C LEU A 13 -2.47 6.42 2.20
N HIS A 14 -2.19 6.34 3.50
CA HIS A 14 -3.20 6.02 4.51
C HIS A 14 -4.38 7.02 4.50
N VAL A 15 -4.11 8.33 4.45
CA VAL A 15 -5.17 9.36 4.43
C VAL A 15 -6.00 9.30 3.15
N ILE A 16 -5.37 9.05 1.99
CA ILE A 16 -6.08 8.91 0.71
C ILE A 16 -6.96 7.65 0.72
N ALA A 17 -6.42 6.52 1.17
CA ALA A 17 -7.11 5.23 1.16
C ALA A 17 -8.39 5.21 2.01
N ARG A 18 -8.47 6.06 3.03
CA ARG A 18 -9.65 6.19 3.91
C ARG A 18 -10.85 6.89 3.27
N ARG A 19 -10.70 7.46 2.08
CA ARG A 19 -11.79 8.14 1.36
C ARG A 19 -12.39 7.18 0.32
N PRO A 20 -13.72 7.12 0.14
CA PRO A 20 -14.34 6.21 -0.85
C PRO A 20 -13.75 6.33 -2.27
N LYS A 21 -13.48 7.56 -2.73
CA LYS A 21 -12.85 7.80 -4.04
C LYS A 21 -11.35 7.52 -4.07
N GLY A 22 -10.68 7.52 -2.92
CA GLY A 22 -9.24 7.35 -2.78
C GLY A 22 -8.82 5.92 -2.41
N GLN A 23 -9.74 5.09 -1.92
CA GLN A 23 -9.47 3.73 -1.48
C GLN A 23 -8.87 2.88 -2.61
N GLN A 24 -9.58 2.78 -3.74
CA GLN A 24 -9.10 2.00 -4.88
C GLN A 24 -7.84 2.61 -5.49
N LEU A 25 -7.80 3.94 -5.64
CA LEU A 25 -6.65 4.66 -6.19
C LEU A 25 -5.35 4.41 -5.39
N ALA A 26 -5.43 4.48 -4.06
CA ALA A 26 -4.27 4.27 -3.21
C ALA A 26 -3.77 2.82 -3.29
N TRP A 27 -4.70 1.86 -3.37
CA TRP A 27 -4.36 0.45 -3.48
C TRP A 27 -3.74 0.10 -4.85
N ASP A 28 -4.30 0.62 -5.95
CA ASP A 28 -3.74 0.47 -7.30
C ASP A 28 -2.32 1.01 -7.36
N PHE A 29 -2.10 2.22 -6.83
CA PHE A 29 -0.77 2.82 -6.75
C PHE A 29 0.25 1.92 -6.04
N VAL A 30 -0.14 1.31 -4.90
CA VAL A 30 0.76 0.40 -4.15
C VAL A 30 1.11 -0.83 -4.98
N ARG A 31 0.12 -1.45 -5.64
CA ARG A 31 0.35 -2.66 -6.46
C ARG A 31 1.25 -2.37 -7.65
N GLU A 32 0.96 -1.30 -8.38
CA GLU A 32 1.70 -0.92 -9.60
C GLU A 32 3.14 -0.47 -9.30
N ASN A 33 3.38 0.12 -8.11
CA ASN A 33 4.67 0.70 -7.75
C ASN A 33 5.42 -0.11 -6.68
N TRP A 34 5.00 -1.34 -6.40
CA TRP A 34 5.52 -2.15 -5.30
C TRP A 34 7.06 -2.28 -5.31
N THR A 35 7.65 -2.57 -6.47
CA THR A 35 9.11 -2.68 -6.62
C THR A 35 9.84 -1.35 -6.37
N HIS A 36 9.21 -0.21 -6.65
CA HIS A 36 9.76 1.11 -6.36
C HIS A 36 9.64 1.48 -4.88
N LEU A 37 8.59 1.01 -4.21
CA LEU A 37 8.43 1.15 -2.76
C LEU A 37 9.52 0.36 -2.03
N LEU A 38 9.79 -0.88 -2.45
CA LEU A 38 10.86 -1.70 -1.86
C LEU A 38 12.28 -1.18 -2.12
N LYS A 39 12.48 -0.35 -3.16
CA LYS A 39 13.75 0.38 -3.36
C LYS A 39 13.93 1.55 -2.38
N LYS A 40 12.86 1.99 -1.74
CA LYS A 40 12.85 3.15 -0.83
C LYS A 40 12.72 2.76 0.64
N PHE A 41 12.08 1.64 0.90
CA PHE A 41 11.78 1.13 2.23
C PHE A 41 12.09 -0.36 2.27
N ASP A 42 12.70 -0.82 3.37
CA ASP A 42 12.92 -2.25 3.56
C ASP A 42 11.59 -2.99 3.72
N LEU A 43 11.50 -4.24 3.24
CA LEU A 43 10.29 -5.05 3.33
C LEU A 43 9.76 -5.19 4.77
N GLY A 44 10.65 -5.27 5.75
CA GLY A 44 10.32 -5.37 7.17
C GLY A 44 10.09 -4.01 7.87
N SER A 45 10.20 -2.90 7.15
CA SER A 45 10.12 -1.55 7.74
C SER A 45 8.71 -1.21 8.24
N PHE A 46 8.66 -0.25 9.16
CA PHE A 46 7.40 0.32 9.64
C PHE A 46 6.60 0.99 8.51
N ASP A 47 7.28 1.66 7.56
CA ASP A 47 6.63 2.30 6.42
C ASP A 47 5.88 1.30 5.54
N ILE A 48 6.50 0.17 5.19
CA ILE A 48 5.83 -0.88 4.39
C ILE A 48 4.63 -1.46 5.14
N ARG A 49 4.76 -1.71 6.45
CA ARG A 49 3.63 -2.17 7.29
C ARG A 49 2.48 -1.16 7.26
N MET A 50 2.77 0.14 7.39
CA MET A 50 1.78 1.19 7.36
C MET A 50 1.14 1.36 5.98
N ILE A 51 1.90 1.19 4.89
CA ILE A 51 1.39 1.21 3.51
C ILE A 51 0.42 0.07 3.27
N ILE A 52 0.81 -1.18 3.60
CA ILE A 52 -0.05 -2.36 3.39
C ILE A 52 -1.32 -2.21 4.22
N SER A 53 -1.19 -2.06 5.55
CA SER A 53 -2.35 -1.97 6.44
C SER A 53 -3.22 -0.76 6.13
N GLY A 54 -2.62 0.40 5.86
CA GLY A 54 -3.35 1.63 5.60
C GLY A 54 -4.14 1.65 4.30
N THR A 55 -3.74 0.86 3.30
CA THR A 55 -4.44 0.77 2.01
C THR A 55 -5.43 -0.39 1.93
N THR A 56 -5.27 -1.42 2.76
CA THR A 56 -6.08 -2.66 2.67
C THR A 56 -7.04 -2.89 3.83
N ALA A 57 -6.77 -2.36 5.04
CA ALA A 57 -7.55 -2.67 6.24
C ALA A 57 -9.02 -2.22 6.20
N HIS A 58 -9.37 -1.34 5.27
CA HIS A 58 -10.73 -0.83 5.10
C HIS A 58 -11.54 -1.59 4.05
N PHE A 59 -10.97 -2.61 3.41
CA PHE A 59 -11.73 -3.49 2.53
C PHE A 59 -12.64 -4.40 3.34
N SER A 60 -13.87 -4.58 2.85
CA SER A 60 -14.92 -5.32 3.54
C SER A 60 -15.69 -6.27 2.61
N SER A 61 -15.06 -6.72 1.53
CA SER A 61 -15.64 -7.67 0.56
C SER A 61 -14.71 -8.85 0.32
N LYS A 62 -15.29 -10.00 -0.05
CA LYS A 62 -14.53 -11.23 -0.33
C LYS A 62 -13.59 -11.05 -1.53
N ASP A 63 -14.05 -10.34 -2.57
CA ASP A 63 -13.23 -10.07 -3.76
C ASP A 63 -11.97 -9.29 -3.39
N LYS A 64 -12.10 -8.29 -2.50
CA LYS A 64 -10.96 -7.51 -2.03
C LYS A 64 -10.03 -8.30 -1.12
N LEU A 65 -10.58 -9.16 -0.28
CA LEU A 65 -9.77 -10.08 0.53
C LEU A 65 -8.93 -10.98 -0.38
N GLN A 66 -9.54 -11.58 -1.41
CA GLN A 66 -8.82 -12.44 -2.37
C GLN A 66 -7.72 -11.66 -3.08
N GLU A 67 -8.04 -10.47 -3.60
CA GLU A 67 -7.09 -9.59 -4.28
C GLU A 67 -5.86 -9.25 -3.42
N VAL A 68 -6.06 -8.96 -2.12
CA VAL A 68 -4.97 -8.69 -1.18
C VAL A 68 -4.14 -9.94 -0.89
N CYS A 69 -4.79 -11.08 -0.68
CA CYS A 69 -4.11 -12.36 -0.46
C CYS A 69 -3.22 -12.73 -1.66
N ASP A 70 -3.75 -12.65 -2.87
CA ASP A 70 -3.01 -12.95 -4.10
C ASP A 70 -1.80 -12.05 -4.26
N PHE A 71 -1.96 -10.74 -4.02
CA PHE A 71 -0.86 -9.79 -4.05
C PHE A 71 0.25 -10.13 -3.05
N LEU A 72 -0.10 -10.41 -1.79
CA LEU A 72 0.88 -10.68 -0.73
C LEU A 72 1.60 -12.02 -0.97
N LEU A 73 0.89 -13.06 -1.41
CA LEU A 73 1.50 -14.36 -1.74
C LEU A 73 2.51 -14.25 -2.88
N LEU A 74 2.17 -13.49 -3.93
CA LEU A 74 3.04 -13.27 -5.09
C LEU A 74 4.26 -12.40 -4.78
N THR A 75 4.18 -11.50 -3.80
CA THR A 75 5.23 -10.53 -3.49
C THR A 75 6.13 -10.92 -2.32
N ILE A 76 5.68 -11.79 -1.41
CA ILE A 76 6.47 -12.26 -0.26
C ILE A 76 7.21 -13.57 -0.59
N SER A 77 6.75 -14.34 -1.59
CA SER A 77 7.40 -15.61 -1.99
C SER A 77 8.51 -15.44 -3.05
N LYS A 78 8.84 -14.21 -3.48
CA LYS A 78 9.91 -13.90 -4.43
C LYS A 78 10.99 -13.07 -3.75
#